data_AF-W9T387-F1
#
_entry.id   AF-W9T387-F1
#
_cell.length_a   1.000
_cell.length_b   1.000
_cell.length_c   1.000
_cell.angle_alpha   90.00
_cell.angle_beta   90.00
_cell.angle_gamma   90.00
#
_symmetry.space_group_name_H-M   'P 1'
#
loop_
_entity.id
_entity.type
_entity.pdbx_description
1 polymer ?
#
loop_
_entity_poly.entity_id
_entity_poly.type
_entity_poly.pdbx_seq_one_letter_code
_entity_poly.pdbx_strand_id
1 'polypeptide(L)'
;MECIKHSKSFKKAKLRKKVNAFLEAASNDIDDEESANFAAQLSDEERDEFLEEILDAIDSAESAQKSAIIGTALRRLIKGDIDYDVFRDQIQLTNYIKLSTLHMFMHAHHNSHTLSDHLGDELVAHRIVRRKIEMVEVKPFGLSQPAESKISVSFEITNIGHRYLETLHIAYKDKIDEEHLVV
;
A
#
# COMPACT_ATOMS: atom_id res chain seq x y z
N MET A 1 33.77 -20.55 -18.76
CA MET A 1 32.31 -20.32 -18.59
C MET A 1 31.80 -20.57 -17.17
N GLU A 2 32.66 -20.77 -16.15
CA GLU A 2 32.24 -21.08 -14.78
C GLU A 2 32.08 -19.85 -13.86
N CYS A 3 32.84 -18.77 -14.08
CA CYS A 3 32.80 -17.58 -13.22
C CYS A 3 31.45 -16.83 -13.24
N ILE A 4 30.69 -16.93 -14.33
CA ILE A 4 29.37 -16.27 -14.47
C ILE A 4 28.31 -17.00 -13.62
N LYS A 5 28.38 -18.34 -13.52
CA LYS A 5 27.46 -19.13 -12.70
C LYS A 5 27.69 -18.89 -11.20
N HIS A 6 28.95 -18.80 -10.78
CA HIS A 6 29.28 -18.48 -9.38
C HIS A 6 28.89 -17.05 -8.98
N SER A 7 29.05 -16.07 -9.88
CA SER A 7 28.61 -14.68 -9.65
C SER A 7 27.08 -14.58 -9.46
N LYS A 8 26.28 -15.27 -10.30
CA LYS A 8 24.82 -15.34 -10.14
C LYS A 8 24.41 -16.03 -8.84
N SER A 9 25.08 -17.13 -8.47
CA SER A 9 24.82 -17.86 -7.22
C SER A 9 25.14 -17.03 -5.97
N PHE A 10 26.22 -16.25 -5.97
CA PHE A 10 26.61 -15.41 -4.84
C PHE A 10 25.67 -14.22 -4.65
N LYS A 11 25.23 -13.60 -5.76
CA LYS A 11 24.18 -12.57 -5.74
C LYS A 11 22.89 -13.14 -5.17
N LYS A 12 22.42 -14.31 -5.65
CA LYS A 12 21.22 -15.02 -5.12
C LYS A 12 21.29 -15.29 -3.62
N ALA A 13 22.43 -15.74 -3.09
CA ALA A 13 22.57 -16.00 -1.66
C ALA A 13 22.54 -14.72 -0.81
N LYS A 14 23.24 -13.66 -1.26
CA LYS A 14 23.23 -12.34 -0.59
C LYS A 14 21.85 -11.67 -0.67
N LEU A 15 21.16 -11.89 -1.78
CA LEU A 15 19.82 -11.41 -2.09
C LEU A 15 18.75 -12.08 -1.22
N ARG A 16 18.76 -13.41 -1.14
CA ARG A 16 17.91 -14.17 -0.22
C ARG A 16 18.11 -13.74 1.23
N LYS A 17 19.37 -13.47 1.62
CA LYS A 17 19.68 -12.95 2.96
C LYS A 17 19.13 -11.53 3.18
N LYS A 18 19.13 -10.66 2.16
CA LYS A 18 18.53 -9.32 2.24
C LYS A 18 17.00 -9.39 2.33
N VAL A 19 16.36 -10.21 1.49
CA VAL A 19 14.91 -10.42 1.52
C VAL A 19 14.49 -11.04 2.85
N ASN A 20 15.19 -12.08 3.32
CA ASN A 20 14.90 -12.66 4.63
C ASN A 20 15.14 -11.67 5.76
N ALA A 21 16.23 -10.90 5.75
CA ALA A 21 16.45 -9.85 6.75
C ALA A 21 15.39 -8.73 6.68
N PHE A 22 14.88 -8.44 5.49
CA PHE A 22 13.80 -7.47 5.28
C PHE A 22 12.46 -8.01 5.78
N LEU A 23 12.15 -9.28 5.53
CA LEU A 23 10.98 -9.99 6.05
C LEU A 23 11.03 -10.14 7.58
N GLU A 24 12.20 -10.52 8.13
CA GLU A 24 12.47 -10.58 9.58
C GLU A 24 12.31 -9.20 10.22
N ALA A 25 12.82 -8.14 9.59
CA ALA A 25 12.65 -6.77 10.06
C ALA A 25 11.22 -6.24 9.93
N ALA A 26 10.45 -6.76 8.96
CA ALA A 26 9.05 -6.40 8.74
C ALA A 26 8.08 -7.13 9.69
N SER A 27 8.54 -8.13 10.49
CA SER A 27 7.90 -8.80 11.65
C SER A 27 7.65 -10.32 11.51
N ASN A 28 7.70 -10.99 12.66
CA ASN A 28 7.66 -12.40 13.05
C ASN A 28 6.53 -13.33 12.50
N ASP A 29 5.71 -12.90 11.54
CA ASP A 29 4.47 -13.60 11.15
C ASP A 29 4.50 -14.27 9.77
N ILE A 30 5.67 -14.63 9.23
CA ILE A 30 5.75 -15.53 8.05
C ILE A 30 6.47 -16.79 8.48
N ASP A 31 5.84 -17.94 8.31
CA ASP A 31 6.50 -19.21 8.56
C ASP A 31 7.27 -19.72 7.32
N ASP A 32 8.15 -20.70 7.55
CA ASP A 32 8.97 -21.29 6.50
C ASP A 32 8.13 -22.02 5.43
N GLU A 33 6.92 -22.47 5.77
CA GLU A 33 6.01 -23.19 4.88
C GLU A 33 5.32 -22.23 3.89
N GLU A 34 4.77 -21.11 4.37
CA GLU A 34 4.22 -20.02 3.55
C GLU A 34 5.25 -19.52 2.53
N SER A 35 6.49 -19.31 3.00
CA SER A 35 7.61 -18.88 2.14
C SER A 35 7.99 -19.92 1.08
N ALA A 36 8.01 -21.21 1.47
CA ALA A 36 8.34 -22.30 0.55
C ALA A 36 7.24 -22.50 -0.50
N ASN A 37 5.96 -22.40 -0.10
CA ASN A 37 4.81 -22.50 -0.98
C ASN A 37 4.80 -21.39 -2.02
N PHE A 38 5.02 -20.14 -1.60
CA PHE A 38 5.14 -19.02 -2.54
C PHE A 38 6.31 -19.20 -3.51
N ALA A 39 7.49 -19.60 -3.00
CA ALA A 39 8.66 -19.82 -3.85
C ALA A 39 8.46 -20.96 -4.87
N ALA A 40 7.65 -21.97 -4.54
CA ALA A 40 7.33 -23.09 -5.42
C ALA A 40 6.35 -22.73 -6.55
N GLN A 41 5.58 -21.64 -6.40
CA GLN A 41 4.66 -21.15 -7.43
C GLN A 41 5.37 -20.37 -8.54
N LEU A 42 6.60 -19.91 -8.30
CA LEU A 42 7.38 -19.13 -9.25
C LEU A 42 8.37 -20.03 -10.02
N SER A 43 8.42 -19.85 -11.34
CA SER A 43 9.52 -20.36 -12.16
C SER A 43 10.87 -19.72 -11.79
N ASP A 44 11.97 -20.29 -12.29
CA ASP A 44 13.30 -19.74 -12.00
C ASP A 44 13.51 -18.36 -12.64
N GLU A 45 12.93 -18.09 -13.81
CA GLU A 45 12.92 -16.75 -14.43
C GLU A 45 12.08 -15.75 -13.62
N GLU A 46 10.83 -16.11 -13.27
CA GLU A 46 9.94 -15.24 -12.49
C GLU A 46 10.51 -14.92 -11.12
N ARG A 47 11.22 -15.87 -10.50
CA ARG A 47 11.89 -15.65 -9.23
C ARG A 47 13.02 -14.62 -9.35
N ASP A 48 13.77 -14.63 -10.46
CA ASP A 48 14.87 -13.67 -10.66
C ASP A 48 14.33 -12.25 -10.90
N GLU A 49 13.28 -12.13 -11.74
CA GLU A 49 12.60 -10.84 -11.99
C GLU A 49 11.96 -10.28 -10.71
N PHE A 50 11.24 -11.12 -9.96
CA PHE A 50 10.64 -10.74 -8.69
C PHE A 50 11.68 -10.20 -7.71
N LEU A 51 12.82 -10.89 -7.58
CA LEU A 51 13.84 -10.47 -6.63
C LEU A 51 14.50 -9.14 -7.01
N GLU A 52 14.67 -8.86 -8.31
CA GLU A 52 15.14 -7.55 -8.77
C GLU A 52 14.11 -6.46 -8.45
N GLU A 53 12.83 -6.70 -8.68
CA GLU A 53 11.75 -5.75 -8.37
C GLU A 53 11.68 -5.44 -6.86
N ILE A 54 11.82 -6.45 -6.00
CA ILE A 54 11.86 -6.27 -4.54
C ILE A 54 13.07 -5.46 -4.10
N LEU A 55 14.24 -5.73 -4.68
CA LEU A 55 15.45 -4.96 -4.35
C LEU A 55 15.28 -3.49 -4.71
N ASP A 56 14.79 -3.22 -5.92
CA ASP A 56 14.58 -1.87 -6.39
C ASP A 56 13.54 -1.15 -5.51
N ALA A 57 12.48 -1.85 -5.08
CA ALA A 57 11.51 -1.31 -4.13
C ALA A 57 12.11 -0.98 -2.76
N ILE A 58 12.98 -1.84 -2.23
CA ILE A 58 13.66 -1.62 -0.95
C ILE A 58 14.67 -0.47 -1.05
N ASP A 59 15.49 -0.45 -2.10
CA ASP A 59 16.53 0.55 -2.30
C ASP A 59 15.94 1.92 -2.65
N SER A 60 14.74 1.97 -3.24
CA SER A 60 13.99 3.21 -3.49
C SER A 60 13.17 3.73 -2.31
N ALA A 61 13.03 2.94 -1.24
CA ALA A 61 12.28 3.36 -0.06
C ALA A 61 13.00 4.51 0.66
N GLU A 62 12.40 5.70 0.62
CA GLU A 62 12.98 6.93 1.19
C GLU A 62 13.06 6.94 2.73
N SER A 63 12.40 5.99 3.40
CA SER A 63 12.35 5.91 4.86
C SER A 63 12.10 4.49 5.35
N ALA A 64 12.52 4.20 6.59
CA ALA A 64 12.24 2.93 7.25
C ALA A 64 10.73 2.63 7.36
N GLN A 65 9.90 3.67 7.42
CA GLN A 65 8.44 3.55 7.44
C GLN A 65 7.90 3.09 6.08
N LYS A 66 8.37 3.66 4.96
CA LYS A 66 8.03 3.17 3.61
C LYS A 66 8.52 1.74 3.40
N SER A 67 9.72 1.42 3.88
CA SER A 67 10.24 0.04 3.88
C SER A 67 9.32 -0.92 4.63
N ALA A 68 8.79 -0.54 5.79
CA ALA A 68 7.87 -1.37 6.56
C ALA A 68 6.54 -1.63 5.82
N ILE A 69 6.00 -0.61 5.12
CA ILE A 69 4.79 -0.77 4.30
C ILE A 69 5.05 -1.76 3.15
N ILE A 70 6.17 -1.63 2.44
CA ILE A 70 6.57 -2.55 1.35
C ILE A 70 6.74 -3.98 1.89
N GLY A 71 7.38 -4.14 3.05
CA GLY A 71 7.51 -5.44 3.72
C GLY A 71 6.16 -6.07 4.08
N THR A 72 5.20 -5.24 4.49
CA THR A 72 3.84 -5.69 4.77
C THR A 72 3.09 -6.11 3.50
N ALA A 73 3.21 -5.35 2.41
CA ALA A 73 2.64 -5.74 1.12
C ALA A 73 3.23 -7.08 0.63
N LEU A 74 4.54 -7.27 0.80
CA LEU A 74 5.23 -8.51 0.43
C LEU A 74 4.73 -9.70 1.25
N ARG A 75 4.53 -9.51 2.56
CA ARG A 75 3.92 -10.53 3.43
C ARG A 75 2.54 -10.94 2.93
N ARG A 76 1.68 -9.97 2.62
CA ARG A 76 0.32 -10.24 2.11
C ARG A 76 0.36 -11.00 0.79
N LEU A 77 1.33 -10.71 -0.08
CA LEU A 77 1.54 -11.47 -1.32
C LEU A 77 1.94 -12.93 -1.03
N ILE A 78 2.91 -13.15 -0.13
CA ILE A 78 3.38 -14.50 0.24
C ILE A 78 2.24 -15.35 0.84
N LYS A 79 1.37 -14.73 1.64
CA LYS A 79 0.20 -15.39 2.25
C LYS A 79 -0.96 -15.63 1.28
N GLY A 80 -0.94 -15.00 0.11
CA GLY A 80 -2.03 -15.04 -0.86
C GLY A 80 -3.21 -14.11 -0.53
N ASP A 81 -3.03 -13.15 0.39
CA ASP A 81 -4.05 -12.14 0.71
C ASP A 81 -4.24 -11.14 -0.45
N ILE A 82 -3.16 -10.91 -1.21
CA ILE A 82 -3.17 -10.08 -2.42
C ILE A 82 -2.47 -10.81 -3.57
N ASP A 83 -2.87 -10.48 -4.79
CA ASP A 83 -2.21 -10.94 -6.00
C ASP A 83 -0.98 -10.07 -6.35
N TYR A 84 -0.21 -10.54 -7.34
CA TYR A 84 1.03 -9.88 -7.77
C TYR A 84 0.79 -8.47 -8.33
N ASP A 85 -0.32 -8.25 -9.04
CA ASP A 85 -0.65 -6.96 -9.63
C ASP A 85 -0.94 -5.92 -8.54
N VAL A 86 -1.72 -6.31 -7.53
CA VAL A 86 -2.00 -5.49 -6.35
C VAL A 86 -0.71 -5.21 -5.59
N PHE A 87 0.18 -6.19 -5.44
CA PHE A 87 1.46 -5.98 -4.79
C PHE A 87 2.30 -4.90 -5.49
N ARG A 88 2.42 -4.97 -6.82
CA ARG A 88 3.13 -3.98 -7.62
C ARG A 88 2.52 -2.58 -7.50
N ASP A 89 1.20 -2.50 -7.57
CA ASP A 89 0.49 -1.24 -7.36
C ASP A 89 0.83 -0.67 -5.97
N GLN A 90 0.84 -1.48 -4.91
CA GLN A 90 1.17 -1.02 -3.57
C GLN A 90 2.62 -0.54 -3.41
N ILE A 91 3.59 -1.18 -4.07
CA ILE A 91 4.98 -0.67 -4.11
C ILE A 91 5.00 0.72 -4.75
N GLN A 92 4.39 0.87 -5.93
CA GLN A 92 4.39 2.14 -6.66
C GLN A 92 3.72 3.24 -5.83
N LEU A 93 2.56 2.97 -5.25
CA LEU A 93 1.84 3.89 -4.38
C LEU A 93 2.70 4.33 -3.19
N THR A 94 3.36 3.38 -2.53
CA THR A 94 4.22 3.66 -1.36
C THR A 94 5.40 4.54 -1.73
N ASN A 95 5.99 4.33 -2.89
CA ASN A 95 7.13 5.12 -3.34
C ASN A 95 6.72 6.53 -3.79
N TYR A 96 5.63 6.66 -4.55
CA TYR A 96 5.22 7.95 -5.12
C TYR A 96 4.50 8.87 -4.13
N ILE A 97 3.76 8.30 -3.16
CA ILE A 97 2.99 9.11 -2.22
C ILE A 97 3.89 9.54 -1.06
N LYS A 98 3.74 10.78 -0.61
CA LYS A 98 4.45 11.29 0.56
C LYS A 98 3.99 10.54 1.80
N LEU A 99 4.92 10.25 2.70
CA LEU A 99 4.60 9.52 3.93
C LEU A 99 3.53 10.23 4.78
N SER A 100 3.54 11.56 4.84
CA SER A 100 2.51 12.35 5.52
C SER A 100 1.12 12.11 4.93
N THR A 101 1.01 12.04 3.60
CA THR A 101 -0.23 11.75 2.88
C THR A 101 -0.72 10.34 3.18
N LEU A 102 0.19 9.35 3.23
CA LEU A 102 -0.13 7.98 3.64
C LEU A 102 -0.68 7.93 5.07
N HIS A 103 -0.05 8.65 6.02
CA HIS A 103 -0.54 8.72 7.39
C HIS A 103 -1.91 9.37 7.49
N MET A 104 -2.16 10.48 6.77
CA MET A 104 -3.49 11.09 6.73
C MET A 104 -4.53 10.14 6.12
N PHE A 105 -4.14 9.37 5.10
CA PHE A 105 -5.02 8.39 4.45
C PHE A 105 -5.43 7.26 5.40
N MET A 106 -4.54 6.78 6.28
CA MET A 106 -4.91 5.76 7.29
C MET A 106 -6.13 6.20 8.12
N HIS A 107 -6.22 7.49 8.45
CA HIS A 107 -7.32 8.03 9.24
C HIS A 107 -8.54 8.45 8.41
N ALA A 108 -8.48 8.38 7.08
CA ALA A 108 -9.54 8.90 6.20
C ALA A 108 -10.84 8.08 6.25
N HIS A 109 -10.78 6.79 6.62
CA HIS A 109 -11.97 5.94 6.65
C HIS A 109 -12.92 6.25 7.84
N HIS A 110 -12.40 6.83 8.93
CA HIS A 110 -13.21 7.27 10.08
C HIS A 110 -13.72 8.70 9.96
N ASN A 111 -13.11 9.49 9.07
CA ASN A 111 -13.45 10.90 8.92
C ASN A 111 -13.42 11.29 7.44
N SER A 112 -14.61 11.31 6.82
CA SER A 112 -14.78 11.72 5.42
C SER A 112 -14.35 13.17 5.15
N HIS A 113 -14.28 14.02 6.19
CA HIS A 113 -13.75 15.38 6.03
C HIS A 113 -12.24 15.38 5.73
N THR A 114 -11.50 14.37 6.20
CA THR A 114 -10.06 14.23 5.94
C THR A 114 -9.76 14.17 4.44
N LEU A 115 -10.65 13.60 3.63
CA LEU A 115 -10.50 13.57 2.16
C LEU A 115 -10.87 14.91 1.49
N SER A 116 -11.67 15.73 2.16
CA SER A 116 -12.19 16.99 1.58
C SER A 116 -11.16 18.13 1.63
N ASP A 117 -10.20 18.08 2.56
CA ASP A 117 -9.13 19.09 2.72
C ASP A 117 -7.88 18.73 1.91
N HIS A 118 -7.98 18.77 0.57
CA HIS A 118 -6.91 18.54 -0.43
C HIS A 118 -6.35 17.11 -0.54
N LEU A 119 -6.44 16.30 0.51
CA LEU A 119 -5.96 14.91 0.50
C LEU A 119 -6.65 14.10 -0.61
N GLY A 120 -7.97 14.26 -0.78
CA GLY A 120 -8.72 13.57 -1.82
C GLY A 120 -8.19 13.88 -3.22
N ASP A 121 -7.83 15.13 -3.50
CA ASP A 121 -7.32 15.51 -4.82
C ASP A 121 -5.96 14.87 -5.14
N GLU A 122 -5.08 14.76 -4.16
CA GLU A 122 -3.79 14.03 -4.28
C GLU A 122 -4.04 12.54 -4.51
N LEU A 123 -4.94 11.94 -3.72
CA LEU A 123 -5.23 10.51 -3.79
C LEU A 123 -6.01 10.09 -5.06
N VAL A 124 -6.74 11.00 -5.71
CA VAL A 124 -7.39 10.69 -7.01
C VAL A 124 -6.35 10.42 -8.11
N ALA A 125 -5.22 11.13 -8.11
CA ALA A 125 -4.16 10.90 -9.09
C ALA A 125 -3.63 9.46 -9.07
N HIS A 126 -3.77 8.80 -7.91
CA HIS A 126 -3.34 7.45 -7.63
C HIS A 126 -4.47 6.42 -7.63
N ARG A 127 -5.70 6.81 -8.02
CA ARG A 127 -6.91 5.95 -8.02
C ARG A 127 -7.27 5.36 -6.64
N ILE A 128 -6.68 5.87 -5.56
CA ILE A 128 -6.99 5.45 -4.18
C ILE A 128 -8.40 5.92 -3.80
N VAL A 129 -8.78 7.10 -4.26
CA VAL A 129 -10.14 7.63 -4.10
C VAL A 129 -10.73 8.07 -5.45
N ARG A 130 -12.06 8.14 -5.53
CA ARG A 130 -12.79 8.72 -6.66
C ARG A 130 -13.57 9.95 -6.21
N ARG A 131 -13.70 10.94 -7.10
CA ARG A 131 -14.58 12.10 -6.86
C ARG A 131 -16.03 11.69 -7.09
N LYS A 132 -16.89 12.07 -6.15
CA LYS A 132 -18.35 11.98 -6.26
C LYS A 132 -18.91 13.40 -6.33
N ILE A 133 -19.48 13.75 -7.48
CA ILE A 133 -20.01 15.08 -7.75
C ILE A 133 -21.53 14.99 -7.76
N GLU A 134 -22.17 15.74 -6.87
CA GLU A 134 -23.62 15.74 -6.69
C GLU A 134 -24.17 17.16 -6.71
N MET A 135 -25.36 17.33 -7.27
CA MET A 135 -26.13 18.56 -7.13
C MET A 135 -26.91 18.49 -5.83
N VAL A 136 -26.68 19.44 -4.93
CA VAL A 136 -27.37 19.52 -3.63
C VAL A 136 -28.13 20.83 -3.54
N GLU A 137 -29.33 20.77 -2.98
CA GLU A 137 -30.08 21.97 -2.63
C GLU A 137 -29.67 22.42 -1.23
N VAL A 138 -29.14 23.63 -1.12
CA VAL A 138 -28.75 24.22 0.16
C VAL A 138 -29.77 25.30 0.50
N LYS A 139 -30.42 25.17 1.66
CA LYS A 139 -31.23 26.26 2.22
C LYS A 139 -30.31 27.21 2.99
N PRO A 140 -30.23 28.49 2.61
CA PRO A 140 -29.46 29.46 3.38
C PRO A 140 -30.01 29.60 4.80
N PHE A 141 -29.15 29.97 5.76
CA PHE A 141 -29.59 30.30 7.12
C PHE A 141 -30.40 31.61 7.08
N GLY A 142 -31.72 31.46 7.07
CA GLY A 142 -32.70 32.55 7.04
C GLY A 142 -34.02 32.04 6.47
N LEU A 143 -35.13 32.22 7.19
CA LEU A 143 -36.44 31.59 6.92
C LEU A 143 -37.12 31.98 5.59
N SER A 144 -36.48 32.75 4.72
CA SER A 144 -37.10 33.39 3.56
C SER A 144 -36.30 33.33 2.25
N GLN A 145 -35.14 32.68 2.20
CA GLN A 145 -34.40 32.53 0.94
C GLN A 145 -34.77 31.23 0.21
N PRO A 146 -34.99 31.26 -1.13
CA PRO A 146 -35.19 30.05 -1.91
C PRO A 146 -33.95 29.15 -1.82
N ALA A 147 -34.16 27.84 -1.88
CA ALA A 147 -33.05 26.88 -1.89
C ALA A 147 -32.18 27.13 -3.13
N GLU A 148 -30.86 27.17 -2.91
CA GLU A 148 -29.89 27.32 -4.00
C GLU A 148 -29.34 25.95 -4.38
N SER A 149 -29.32 25.64 -5.67
CA SER A 149 -28.63 24.44 -6.17
C SER A 149 -27.13 24.69 -6.20
N LYS A 150 -26.38 23.89 -5.44
CA LYS A 150 -24.93 23.95 -5.34
C LYS A 150 -24.31 22.63 -5.80
N ILE A 151 -23.16 22.70 -6.45
CA ILE A 151 -22.33 21.51 -6.71
C ILE A 151 -21.61 21.13 -5.40
N SER A 152 -21.87 19.93 -4.92
CA SER A 152 -21.12 19.29 -3.84
C SER A 152 -20.12 18.30 -4.44
N VAL A 153 -18.86 18.39 -4.01
CA VAL A 153 -17.82 17.42 -4.34
C VAL A 153 -17.44 16.70 -3.06
N SER A 154 -17.52 15.37 -3.10
CA SER A 154 -17.07 14.48 -2.03
C SER A 154 -16.14 13.42 -2.61
N PHE A 155 -15.51 12.62 -1.76
CA PHE A 155 -14.57 11.57 -2.15
C PHE A 155 -14.99 10.24 -1.56
N GLU A 156 -14.76 9.18 -2.30
CA GLU A 156 -15.03 7.80 -1.89
C GLU A 156 -13.77 6.95 -2.12
N ILE A 157 -13.41 6.13 -1.14
CA ILE A 157 -12.27 5.20 -1.25
C ILE A 157 -12.62 4.11 -2.26
N THR A 158 -11.73 3.84 -3.21
CA THR A 158 -11.93 2.78 -4.20
C THR A 158 -11.53 1.41 -3.64
N ASN A 159 -11.81 0.33 -4.36
CA ASN A 159 -11.33 -1.01 -3.96
C ASN A 159 -9.80 -1.08 -3.86
N ILE A 160 -9.08 -0.36 -4.73
CA ILE A 160 -7.61 -0.24 -4.66
C ILE A 160 -7.21 0.47 -3.38
N GLY A 161 -7.89 1.58 -3.07
CA GLY A 161 -7.67 2.33 -1.84
C GLY A 161 -7.94 1.50 -0.59
N HIS A 162 -9.01 0.71 -0.56
CA HIS A 162 -9.32 -0.18 0.56
C HIS A 162 -8.25 -1.25 0.77
N ARG A 163 -7.84 -1.95 -0.30
CA ARG A 163 -6.75 -2.94 -0.20
C ARG A 163 -5.45 -2.32 0.30
N TYR A 164 -5.15 -1.10 -0.14
CA TYR A 164 -3.95 -0.41 0.33
C TYR A 164 -4.08 0.08 1.77
N LEU A 165 -5.26 0.56 2.16
CA LEU A 165 -5.57 0.95 3.54
C LEU A 165 -5.37 -0.23 4.50
N GLU A 166 -5.85 -1.42 4.16
CA GLU A 166 -5.59 -2.65 4.94
C GLU A 166 -4.08 -2.90 5.11
N THR A 167 -3.28 -2.77 4.05
CA THR A 167 -1.81 -2.91 4.14
C THR A 167 -1.22 -1.91 5.13
N LEU A 168 -1.65 -0.65 5.07
CA LEU A 168 -1.19 0.38 5.99
C LEU A 168 -1.60 0.05 7.44
N HIS A 169 -2.83 -0.40 7.66
CA HIS A 169 -3.31 -0.75 9.00
C HIS A 169 -2.58 -1.96 9.59
N ILE A 170 -2.21 -2.94 8.76
CA ILE A 170 -1.36 -4.06 9.19
C ILE A 170 0.06 -3.56 9.51
N ALA A 171 0.64 -2.72 8.65
CA ALA A 171 2.00 -2.19 8.83
C ALA A 171 2.16 -1.31 10.08
N TYR A 172 1.08 -0.67 10.51
CA TYR A 172 1.03 0.24 11.65
C TYR A 172 0.14 -0.28 12.79
N LYS A 173 -0.12 -1.59 12.84
CA LYS A 173 -1.06 -2.20 13.79
C LYS A 173 -0.78 -1.80 15.25
N ASP A 174 0.49 -1.78 15.66
CA ASP A 174 0.89 -1.43 17.03
C ASP A 174 0.72 0.07 17.37
N LYS A 175 0.36 0.90 16.39
CA LYS A 175 0.23 2.37 16.53
C LYS A 175 -1.20 2.86 16.29
N ILE A 176 -2.12 1.95 15.99
CA ILE A 176 -3.53 2.25 15.72
C ILE A 176 -4.34 1.50 16.76
N ASP A 177 -5.25 2.20 17.44
CA ASP A 177 -6.14 1.57 18.40
C ASP A 177 -7.02 0.50 17.72
N GLU A 178 -7.28 -0.62 18.41
CA GLU A 178 -7.95 -1.79 17.81
C GLU A 178 -9.30 -1.45 17.18
N GLU A 179 -10.06 -0.52 17.78
CA GLU A 179 -11.35 -0.05 17.27
C GLU A 179 -11.28 0.71 15.95
N HIS A 180 -10.06 1.09 15.54
CA HIS A 180 -9.78 1.86 14.34
C HIS A 180 -9.04 1.07 13.27
N LEU A 181 -8.79 -0.22 13.48
CA LEU A 181 -8.12 -1.08 12.53
C LEU A 181 -9.05 -1.52 11.39
N VAL A 182 -8.53 -1.50 10.16
CA VAL A 182 -9.14 -2.11 8.98
C VAL A 182 -8.26 -3.30 8.62
N VAL A 183 -8.74 -4.50 8.92
CA VAL A 183 -8.02 -5.77 8.73
C VAL A 183 -8.93 -6.82 8.12
#